data_AF-A0A1H3IYQ3-F1
#
_entry.id   AF-A0A1H3IYQ3-F1
#
_cell.length_a   1.000
_cell.length_b   1.000
_cell.length_c   1.000
_cell.angle_alpha   90.00
_cell.angle_beta   90.00
_cell.angle_gamma   90.00
#
_symmetry.space_group_name_H-M   'P 1'
#
loop_
_entity.id
_entity.type
_entity.pdbx_description
1 polymer ?
#
loop_
_entity_poly.entity_id
_entity_poly.type
_entity_poly.pdbx_seq_one_letter_code
_entity_poly.pdbx_strand_id
1 'polypeptide(L)'
;MARKILILGDSKSFMVNALVSELSSKGYEFNIVDLSLRSLMDLEQQKLLPKACLVYLKEIDDISTAALKYLSELYDTHHVKIILLGSKNDLQDAFFIIPKNKISKDFVRPINVMDLEHELDKIYEAQVEDIKTKKILIVDDDIAMLRSMRNLLSQRYQTFIVNSGNDAIKFLKNIPVNLILLDYEMPELSGPEVFNLLRENALTKSIPVMFLTAKQDSESVKTAAAFKPEKYLLKSLPPDVILSTIDAFFNKSLS
;
A
#
# COMPACT_ATOMS: atom_id res chain seq x y z
N MET A 1 -2.90 -7.84 10.72
CA MET A 1 -3.32 -8.16 9.33
C MET A 1 -2.78 -9.54 9.00
N ALA A 2 -3.56 -10.40 8.35
CA ALA A 2 -3.11 -11.72 7.93
C ALA A 2 -1.98 -11.61 6.89
N ARG A 3 -0.87 -12.33 7.10
CA ARG A 3 0.28 -12.38 6.18
C ARG A 3 -0.01 -13.38 5.06
N LYS A 4 -0.89 -12.98 4.13
CA LYS A 4 -1.35 -13.82 3.02
C LYS A 4 -0.35 -13.87 1.88
N ILE A 5 0.00 -15.07 1.46
CA ILE A 5 1.00 -15.39 0.45
C ILE A 5 0.36 -16.24 -0.66
N LEU A 6 0.68 -15.96 -1.93
CA LEU A 6 0.36 -16.86 -3.03
C LEU A 6 1.56 -17.75 -3.31
N ILE A 7 1.33 -19.05 -3.43
CA ILE A 7 2.31 -19.98 -3.98
C ILE A 7 1.84 -20.38 -5.38
N LEU A 8 2.70 -20.11 -6.36
CA LEU A 8 2.55 -20.56 -7.74
C LEU A 8 3.35 -21.84 -7.90
N GLY A 9 2.67 -22.98 -7.89
CA GLY A 9 3.29 -24.29 -7.94
C GLY A 9 2.30 -25.42 -7.70
N ASP A 10 2.78 -26.64 -7.89
CA ASP A 10 1.97 -27.84 -7.76
C ASP A 10 1.57 -28.11 -6.30
N SER A 11 0.26 -28.06 -6.02
CA SER A 11 -0.33 -28.32 -4.70
C SER A 11 -0.08 -29.74 -4.18
N LYS A 12 0.25 -30.70 -5.05
CA LYS A 12 0.62 -32.07 -4.67
C LYS A 12 2.12 -32.21 -4.37
N SER A 13 2.91 -31.17 -4.61
CA SER A 13 4.34 -31.17 -4.35
C SER A 13 4.63 -31.29 -2.86
N PHE A 14 5.36 -32.35 -2.47
CA PHE A 14 5.79 -32.55 -1.09
C PHE A 14 6.52 -31.33 -0.51
N MET A 15 7.42 -30.72 -1.31
CA MET A 15 8.17 -29.54 -0.88
C MET A 15 7.28 -28.31 -0.66
N VAL A 16 6.26 -28.09 -1.51
CA VAL A 16 5.33 -26.98 -1.33
C VAL A 16 4.55 -27.16 -0.04
N ASN A 17 4.03 -28.36 0.20
CA ASN A 17 3.29 -28.66 1.42
C ASN A 17 4.16 -28.58 2.69
N ALA A 18 5.44 -28.97 2.62
CA ALA A 18 6.37 -28.82 3.73
C ALA A 18 6.62 -27.33 4.08
N LEU A 19 6.87 -26.49 3.07
CA LEU A 19 7.03 -25.04 3.26
C LEU A 19 5.78 -24.39 3.87
N VAL A 20 4.61 -24.75 3.35
CA VAL A 20 3.32 -24.26 3.85
C VAL A 20 3.13 -24.65 5.31
N SER A 21 3.36 -25.92 5.65
CA SER A 21 3.21 -26.40 7.03
C SER A 21 4.12 -25.65 8.00
N GLU A 22 5.39 -25.43 7.64
CA GLU A 22 6.35 -24.77 8.51
C GLU A 22 6.05 -23.28 8.67
N LEU A 23 5.77 -22.57 7.58
CA LEU A 23 5.47 -21.15 7.63
C LEU A 23 4.08 -20.85 8.20
N SER A 24 3.09 -21.73 8.04
CA SER A 24 1.78 -21.54 8.67
C SER A 24 1.86 -21.59 10.20
N SER A 25 2.78 -22.38 10.76
CA SER A 25 3.04 -22.36 12.21
C SER A 25 3.55 -21.00 12.72
N LYS A 26 4.05 -20.16 11.81
CA LYS A 26 4.59 -18.81 12.05
C LYS A 26 3.61 -17.69 11.70
N GLY A 27 2.35 -18.02 11.40
CA GLY A 27 1.27 -17.06 11.18
C GLY A 27 1.10 -16.57 9.73
N TYR A 28 1.72 -17.26 8.76
CA TYR A 28 1.47 -17.02 7.34
C TYR A 28 0.26 -17.83 6.85
N GLU A 29 -0.55 -17.20 6.00
CA GLU A 29 -1.68 -17.84 5.33
C GLU A 29 -1.33 -18.02 3.86
N PHE A 30 -1.61 -19.20 3.29
CA PHE A 30 -1.23 -19.53 1.93
C PHE A 30 -2.45 -19.80 1.05
N ASN A 31 -2.41 -19.28 -0.18
CA ASN A 31 -3.20 -19.77 -1.29
C ASN A 31 -2.25 -20.45 -2.27
N ILE A 32 -2.56 -21.67 -2.70
CA ILE A 32 -1.71 -22.43 -3.63
C ILE A 32 -2.48 -22.60 -4.92
N VAL A 33 -1.87 -22.18 -6.03
CA VAL A 33 -2.44 -22.36 -7.37
C VAL A 33 -1.35 -22.85 -8.32
N ASP A 34 -1.77 -23.54 -9.37
CA ASP A 34 -0.83 -23.99 -10.39
C ASP A 34 -0.19 -22.79 -11.11
N LEU A 35 1.07 -22.95 -11.53
CA LEU A 35 1.79 -21.94 -12.31
C LEU A 35 1.23 -21.89 -13.74
N SER A 36 0.09 -21.23 -13.90
CA SER A 36 -0.60 -21.07 -15.17
C SER A 36 -1.15 -19.66 -15.34
N LEU A 37 -1.23 -19.20 -16.60
CA LEU A 37 -1.82 -17.90 -16.93
C LEU A 37 -3.26 -17.79 -16.42
N ARG A 38 -4.06 -18.85 -16.60
CA ARG A 38 -5.47 -18.88 -16.17
C ARG A 38 -5.62 -18.63 -14.68
N SER A 39 -4.83 -19.34 -13.86
CA SER A 39 -4.88 -19.19 -12.40
C SER A 39 -4.55 -17.76 -11.95
N LEU A 40 -3.57 -17.11 -12.59
CA LEU A 40 -3.21 -15.72 -12.30
C LEU A 40 -4.30 -14.74 -12.71
N MET A 41 -4.87 -14.89 -13.91
CA MET A 41 -5.97 -14.05 -14.39
C MET A 41 -7.20 -14.16 -13.48
N ASP A 42 -7.55 -15.37 -13.05
CA ASP A 42 -8.70 -15.61 -12.16
C ASP A 42 -8.50 -14.89 -10.81
N LEU A 43 -7.29 -14.93 -10.25
CA LEU A 43 -6.96 -14.25 -8.98
C LEU A 43 -7.01 -12.72 -9.12
N GLU A 44 -6.52 -12.17 -10.22
CA GLU A 44 -6.56 -10.74 -10.48
C GLU A 44 -8.01 -10.24 -10.61
N GLN A 45 -8.83 -10.93 -11.40
CA GLN A 45 -10.24 -10.58 -11.61
C GLN A 45 -11.04 -10.59 -10.29
N GLN A 46 -10.74 -11.55 -9.42
CA GLN A 46 -11.38 -11.67 -8.10
C GLN A 46 -10.77 -10.70 -7.06
N LYS A 47 -9.74 -9.93 -7.40
CA LYS A 47 -9.01 -9.03 -6.50
C LYS A 47 -8.43 -9.77 -5.29
N LEU A 48 -7.94 -10.99 -5.53
CA LEU A 48 -7.38 -11.87 -4.51
C LEU A 48 -5.85 -11.99 -4.59
N LEU A 49 -5.18 -11.18 -5.42
CA LEU A 49 -3.73 -11.14 -5.50
C LEU A 49 -3.13 -10.70 -4.16
N PRO A 50 -2.27 -11.52 -3.52
CA PRO A 50 -1.55 -11.10 -2.33
C PRO A 50 -0.31 -10.29 -2.69
N LYS A 51 0.30 -9.71 -1.66
CA LYS A 51 1.49 -8.86 -1.81
C LYS A 51 2.78 -9.61 -2.12
N ALA A 52 2.83 -10.90 -1.78
CA ALA A 52 3.98 -11.75 -2.04
C ALA A 52 3.54 -13.02 -2.78
N CYS A 53 4.24 -13.32 -3.87
CA CYS A 53 4.12 -14.52 -4.65
C CYS A 53 5.43 -15.33 -4.55
N LEU A 54 5.36 -16.55 -4.02
CA LEU A 54 6.45 -17.51 -4.16
C LEU A 54 6.18 -18.37 -5.38
N VAL A 55 7.11 -18.35 -6.32
CA VAL A 55 7.07 -19.14 -7.54
C VAL A 55 7.94 -20.36 -7.36
N TYR A 56 7.31 -21.53 -7.26
CA TYR A 56 8.03 -22.78 -7.18
C TYR A 56 8.28 -23.32 -8.58
N LEU A 57 9.48 -23.09 -9.09
CA LEU A 57 9.90 -23.50 -10.42
C LEU A 57 10.23 -25.00 -10.45
N LYS A 58 9.60 -25.66 -11.41
CA LYS A 58 10.01 -26.93 -12.03
C LYS A 58 10.19 -26.61 -13.52
N GLU A 59 10.81 -27.53 -14.27
CA GLU A 59 11.09 -27.39 -15.71
C GLU A 59 10.16 -26.41 -16.42
N ILE A 60 10.72 -25.32 -16.94
CA ILE A 60 9.93 -24.22 -17.50
C ILE A 60 9.47 -24.60 -18.90
N ASP A 61 8.17 -24.84 -19.03
CA ASP A 61 7.48 -25.11 -20.30
C ASP A 61 6.76 -23.86 -20.82
N ASP A 62 6.02 -23.99 -21.93
CA ASP A 62 5.28 -22.88 -22.54
C ASP A 62 4.20 -22.32 -21.60
N ILE A 63 3.55 -23.19 -20.81
CA ILE A 63 2.50 -22.82 -19.85
C ILE A 63 3.10 -21.94 -18.74
N SER A 64 4.20 -22.41 -18.15
CA SER A 64 4.93 -21.70 -17.10
C SER A 64 5.52 -20.40 -17.63
N THR A 65 6.03 -20.41 -18.88
CA THR A 65 6.57 -19.22 -19.53
C THR A 65 5.52 -18.12 -19.68
N ALA A 66 4.31 -18.47 -20.14
CA ALA A 66 3.22 -17.51 -20.25
C ALA A 66 2.81 -16.96 -18.87
N ALA A 67 2.75 -17.81 -17.85
CA ALA A 67 2.43 -17.40 -16.48
C ALA A 67 3.50 -16.45 -15.90
N LEU A 68 4.79 -16.73 -16.12
CA LEU A 68 5.90 -15.89 -15.65
C LEU A 68 5.92 -14.51 -16.33
N LYS A 69 5.64 -14.45 -17.64
CA LYS A 69 5.48 -13.17 -18.36
C LYS A 69 4.36 -12.34 -17.74
N TYR A 70 3.22 -12.96 -17.49
CA TYR A 70 2.09 -12.27 -16.86
C TYR A 70 2.40 -11.83 -15.43
N LEU A 71 3.09 -12.66 -14.65
CA LEU A 71 3.52 -12.27 -13.31
C LEU A 71 4.48 -11.06 -13.33
N SER A 72 5.34 -10.95 -14.35
CA SER A 72 6.20 -9.78 -14.58
C SER A 72 5.39 -8.50 -14.85
N GLU A 73 4.23 -8.61 -15.52
CA GLU A 73 3.28 -7.51 -15.74
C GLU A 73 2.54 -7.15 -14.44
N LEU A 74 2.09 -8.15 -13.67
CA LEU A 74 1.46 -7.95 -12.36
C LEU A 74 2.37 -7.24 -11.36
N TYR A 75 3.69 -7.43 -11.44
CA TYR A 75 4.65 -6.64 -10.67
C TYR A 75 4.57 -5.14 -11.02
N ASP A 76 4.43 -4.81 -12.30
CA ASP A 76 4.40 -3.41 -12.74
C ASP A 76 3.09 -2.73 -12.36
N THR A 77 1.97 -3.45 -12.47
CA THR A 77 0.64 -2.90 -12.24
C THR A 77 0.21 -2.94 -10.78
N HIS A 78 0.46 -4.04 -10.06
CA HIS A 78 -0.02 -4.26 -8.69
C HIS A 78 1.10 -4.33 -7.64
N HIS A 79 2.36 -4.11 -8.04
CA HIS A 79 3.53 -4.12 -7.17
C HIS A 79 3.70 -5.41 -6.32
N VAL A 80 3.25 -6.54 -6.87
CA VAL A 80 3.39 -7.86 -6.26
C VAL A 80 4.87 -8.22 -6.12
N LYS A 81 5.31 -8.60 -4.92
CA LYS A 81 6.68 -9.06 -4.68
C LYS A 81 6.85 -10.50 -5.15
N ILE A 82 7.82 -10.72 -6.02
CA ILE A 82 8.10 -12.03 -6.61
C ILE A 82 9.31 -12.65 -5.92
N ILE A 83 9.14 -13.85 -5.35
CA ILE A 83 10.23 -14.68 -4.85
C ILE A 83 10.28 -15.95 -5.72
N LEU A 84 11.44 -16.28 -6.28
CA LEU A 84 11.62 -17.48 -7.09
C LEU A 84 12.28 -18.60 -6.27
N LEU A 85 11.80 -19.83 -6.41
CA LEU A 85 12.34 -21.02 -5.76
C LEU A 85 12.61 -22.08 -6.84
N GLY A 86 13.85 -22.55 -7.00
CA GLY A 86 14.14 -23.47 -8.12
C GLY A 86 15.52 -24.12 -8.09
N SER A 87 15.85 -24.89 -9.12
CA SER A 87 17.25 -25.26 -9.38
C SER A 87 18.00 -24.06 -9.99
N LYS A 88 19.33 -24.15 -10.09
CA LYS A 88 20.12 -23.10 -10.74
C LYS A 88 19.71 -22.87 -12.20
N ASN A 89 19.36 -23.94 -12.92
CA ASN A 89 18.95 -23.85 -14.32
C ASN A 89 17.58 -23.20 -14.43
N ASP A 90 16.60 -23.67 -13.65
CA ASP A 90 15.24 -23.09 -13.65
C ASP A 90 15.27 -21.58 -13.35
N LEU A 91 16.11 -21.16 -12.40
CA LEU A 91 16.26 -19.75 -12.06
C LEU A 91 16.90 -18.95 -13.20
N GLN A 92 17.92 -19.50 -13.86
CA GLN A 92 18.52 -18.86 -15.04
C GLN A 92 17.49 -18.68 -16.15
N ASP A 93 16.72 -19.72 -16.44
CA ASP A 93 15.65 -19.69 -17.44
C ASP A 93 14.59 -18.64 -17.09
N ALA A 94 14.18 -18.59 -15.82
CA ALA A 94 13.23 -17.59 -15.33
C ALA A 94 13.77 -16.15 -15.44
N PHE A 95 15.07 -15.92 -15.26
CA PHE A 95 15.67 -14.57 -15.40
C PHE A 95 15.65 -14.03 -16.83
N PHE A 96 15.52 -14.88 -17.86
CA PHE A 96 15.28 -14.43 -19.23
C PHE A 96 13.84 -13.96 -19.45
N ILE A 97 12.91 -14.37 -18.58
CA ILE A 97 11.49 -14.06 -18.68
C ILE A 97 11.11 -12.91 -17.75
N ILE A 98 11.56 -12.96 -16.50
CA ILE A 98 11.33 -11.94 -15.47
C ILE A 98 12.66 -11.22 -15.19
N PRO A 99 12.77 -9.92 -15.51
CA PRO A 99 13.95 -9.13 -15.21
C PRO A 99 14.34 -9.19 -13.72
N LYS A 100 15.64 -9.33 -13.43
CA LYS A 100 16.15 -9.46 -12.05
C LYS A 100 15.72 -8.35 -11.10
N ASN A 101 15.56 -7.12 -11.60
CA ASN A 101 15.11 -5.97 -10.80
C ASN A 101 13.65 -6.08 -10.33
N LYS A 102 12.85 -6.99 -10.90
CA LYS A 102 11.48 -7.28 -10.47
C LYS A 102 11.39 -8.45 -9.49
N ILE A 103 12.50 -9.14 -9.26
CA ILE A 103 12.57 -10.30 -8.37
C ILE A 103 13.10 -9.82 -7.02
N SER A 104 12.31 -10.03 -5.97
CA SER A 104 12.68 -9.63 -4.60
C SER A 104 13.78 -10.54 -4.06
N LYS A 105 13.68 -11.84 -4.31
CA LYS A 105 14.70 -12.82 -3.95
C LYS A 105 14.57 -14.11 -4.77
N ASP A 106 15.67 -14.77 -5.04
CA ASP A 106 15.71 -16.15 -5.54
C ASP A 106 16.38 -17.09 -4.53
N PHE A 107 15.83 -18.32 -4.43
CA PHE A 107 16.36 -19.39 -3.57
C PHE A 107 16.64 -20.64 -4.41
N VAL A 108 17.89 -21.08 -4.37
CA VAL A 108 18.31 -22.35 -4.96
C VAL A 108 17.94 -23.49 -3.99
N ARG A 109 17.38 -24.58 -4.50
CA ARG A 109 17.11 -25.79 -3.71
C ARG A 109 18.41 -26.46 -3.23
N PRO A 110 18.45 -27.03 -2.00
CA PRO A 110 17.39 -27.08 -0.98
C PRO A 110 17.17 -25.71 -0.31
N ILE A 111 15.91 -25.38 -0.05
CA ILE A 111 15.53 -24.07 0.48
C ILE A 111 15.73 -24.06 1.99
N ASN A 112 16.48 -23.07 2.50
CA ASN A 112 16.52 -22.79 3.93
C ASN A 112 15.28 -21.98 4.32
N VAL A 113 14.39 -22.56 5.11
CA VAL A 113 13.13 -21.93 5.50
C VAL A 113 13.34 -20.71 6.38
N MET A 114 14.42 -20.67 7.18
CA MET A 114 14.75 -19.48 7.98
C MET A 114 15.11 -18.29 7.09
N ASP A 115 15.87 -18.51 6.02
CA ASP A 115 16.23 -17.44 5.08
C ASP A 115 14.99 -16.98 4.29
N LEU A 116 14.12 -17.91 3.91
CA LEU A 116 12.86 -17.59 3.24
C LEU A 116 11.92 -16.78 4.13
N GLU A 117 11.74 -17.22 5.38
CA GLU A 117 10.97 -16.49 6.39
C GLU A 117 11.51 -15.07 6.56
N HIS A 118 12.84 -14.92 6.72
CA HIS A 118 13.45 -13.61 6.88
C HIS A 118 13.17 -12.66 5.71
N GLU A 119 13.18 -13.16 4.48
CA GLU A 119 12.83 -12.37 3.30
C GLU A 119 11.33 -12.05 3.22
N LEU A 120 10.46 -12.99 3.64
CA LEU A 120 9.03 -12.73 3.76
C LEU A 120 8.75 -11.67 4.83
N ASP A 121 9.39 -11.76 5.99
CA ASP A 121 9.33 -10.75 7.05
C ASP A 121 9.74 -9.39 6.50
N LYS A 122 10.87 -9.26 5.79
CA LYS A 122 11.24 -7.99 5.14
C LYS A 122 10.15 -7.43 4.23
N ILE A 123 9.48 -8.28 3.45
CA ILE A 123 8.40 -7.83 2.56
C ILE A 123 7.22 -7.27 3.36
N TYR A 124 6.82 -7.95 4.45
CA TYR A 124 5.72 -7.47 5.30
C TYR A 124 6.12 -6.35 6.27
N GLU A 125 7.40 -6.25 6.63
CA GLU A 125 7.96 -5.19 7.48
C GLU A 125 8.19 -3.90 6.70
N ALA A 126 8.75 -3.97 5.49
CA ALA A 126 8.83 -2.84 4.57
C ALA A 126 7.44 -2.24 4.27
N GLN A 127 6.38 -3.05 4.36
CA GLN A 127 5.01 -2.60 4.26
C GLN A 127 4.53 -1.81 5.50
N VAL A 128 5.03 -2.13 6.71
CA VAL A 128 4.79 -1.33 7.91
C VAL A 128 5.60 -0.02 7.85
N GLU A 129 6.79 -0.06 7.25
CA GLU A 129 7.68 1.09 7.11
C GLU A 129 7.23 2.08 6.02
N ASP A 130 6.61 1.61 4.93
CA ASP A 130 6.02 2.50 3.91
C ASP A 130 4.78 3.26 4.40
N ILE A 131 4.07 2.75 5.42
CA ILE A 131 2.99 3.47 6.12
C ILE A 131 3.59 4.46 7.14
N LYS A 132 4.61 4.05 7.90
CA LYS A 132 5.29 4.93 8.88
C LYS A 132 6.07 6.08 8.26
N THR A 133 6.50 5.96 7.00
CA THR A 133 7.16 7.05 6.26
C THR A 133 6.18 7.99 5.56
N LYS A 134 4.88 7.65 5.44
CA LYS A 134 3.91 8.61 4.89
C LYS A 134 3.72 9.76 5.87
N LYS A 135 3.93 10.96 5.34
CA LYS A 135 3.82 12.21 6.08
C LYS A 135 2.42 12.78 5.90
N ILE A 136 1.69 12.97 7.00
CA ILE A 136 0.37 13.59 7.00
C ILE A 136 0.50 14.95 7.68
N LEU A 137 0.05 16.01 7.01
CA LEU A 137 -0.13 17.33 7.62
C LEU A 137 -1.59 17.50 8.05
N ILE A 138 -1.81 17.86 9.31
CA ILE A 138 -3.13 18.18 9.86
C ILE A 138 -3.18 19.69 10.09
N VAL A 139 -4.20 20.32 9.53
CA VAL A 139 -4.41 21.77 9.56
C VAL A 139 -5.79 22.02 10.17
N ASP A 140 -5.85 22.59 11.35
CA ASP A 140 -7.08 22.85 12.11
C ASP A 140 -6.78 23.93 13.15
N ASP A 141 -7.65 24.93 13.34
CA ASP A 141 -7.42 25.97 14.34
C ASP A 141 -7.72 25.50 15.77
N ASP A 142 -8.44 24.38 15.92
CA ASP A 142 -8.68 23.74 17.21
C ASP A 142 -7.47 22.86 17.64
N ILE A 143 -6.72 23.37 18.61
CA ILE A 143 -5.56 22.69 19.22
C ILE A 143 -5.93 21.32 19.82
N ALA A 144 -7.13 21.17 20.40
CA ALA A 144 -7.58 19.91 20.96
C ALA A 144 -7.79 18.87 19.86
N MET A 145 -8.38 19.29 18.74
CA MET A 145 -8.56 18.44 17.56
C MET A 145 -7.22 18.01 16.96
N LEU A 146 -6.29 18.95 16.76
CA LEU A 146 -4.94 18.66 16.28
C LEU A 146 -4.24 17.60 17.15
N ARG A 147 -4.32 17.73 18.47
CA ARG A 147 -3.69 16.76 19.41
C ARG A 147 -4.36 15.39 19.33
N SER A 148 -5.70 15.36 19.29
CA SER A 148 -6.46 14.12 19.16
C SER A 148 -6.09 13.36 17.89
N MET A 149 -6.12 14.04 16.74
CA MET A 149 -5.77 13.44 15.45
C MET A 149 -4.31 13.04 15.37
N ARG A 150 -3.39 13.85 15.92
CA ARG A 150 -1.97 13.46 16.02
C ARG A 150 -1.80 12.18 16.84
N ASN A 151 -2.44 12.06 17.98
CA ASN A 151 -2.34 10.87 18.83
C ASN A 151 -2.88 9.62 18.12
N LEU A 152 -3.99 9.76 17.39
CA LEU A 152 -4.57 8.69 16.58
C LEU A 152 -3.62 8.24 15.46
N LEU A 153 -3.12 9.20 14.67
CA LEU A 153 -2.40 8.91 13.43
C LEU A 153 -0.92 8.61 13.63
N SER A 154 -0.28 9.15 14.67
CA SER A 154 1.16 8.95 14.94
C SER A 154 1.55 7.51 15.26
N GLN A 155 0.58 6.65 15.60
CA GLN A 155 0.82 5.22 15.77
C GLN A 155 1.19 4.52 14.44
N ARG A 156 0.79 5.11 13.31
CA ARG A 156 0.97 4.52 11.98
C ARG A 156 1.71 5.41 10.99
N TYR A 157 1.63 6.73 11.14
CA TYR A 157 2.11 7.72 10.16
C TYR A 157 3.05 8.74 10.80
N GLN A 158 3.88 9.40 9.98
CA GLN A 158 4.58 10.59 10.41
C GLN A 158 3.64 11.80 10.35
N THR A 159 3.20 12.30 11.49
CA THR A 159 2.18 13.36 11.55
C THR A 159 2.77 14.71 11.91
N PHE A 160 2.41 15.73 11.15
CA PHE A 160 2.69 17.13 11.43
C PHE A 160 1.37 17.86 11.70
N ILE A 161 1.40 18.85 12.58
CA ILE A 161 0.24 19.67 12.92
C ILE A 161 0.59 21.14 12.75
N VAL A 162 -0.34 21.92 12.22
CA VAL A 162 -0.27 23.38 12.14
C VAL A 162 -1.65 23.93 12.45
N ASN A 163 -1.71 25.10 13.09
CA ASN A 163 -2.95 25.66 13.64
C ASN A 163 -3.56 26.79 12.81
N SER A 164 -3.08 26.99 11.58
CA SER A 164 -3.62 28.00 10.67
C SER A 164 -3.34 27.63 9.21
N GLY A 165 -4.18 28.14 8.30
CA GLY A 165 -3.92 28.01 6.86
C GLY A 165 -2.61 28.67 6.43
N ASN A 166 -2.27 29.81 7.02
CA ASN A 166 -1.01 30.53 6.75
C ASN A 166 0.22 29.68 7.11
N ASP A 167 0.18 28.99 8.25
CA ASP A 167 1.28 28.13 8.67
C ASP A 167 1.36 26.85 7.85
N ALA A 168 0.24 26.33 7.35
CA ALA A 168 0.24 25.23 6.38
C ALA A 168 1.01 25.60 5.10
N ILE A 169 0.73 26.77 4.52
CA ILE A 169 1.42 27.24 3.32
C ILE A 169 2.92 27.45 3.58
N LYS A 170 3.32 27.98 4.74
CA LYS A 170 4.74 28.13 5.12
C LYS A 170 5.42 26.77 5.32
N PHE A 171 4.75 25.85 6.00
CA PHE A 171 5.28 24.51 6.29
C PHE A 171 5.59 23.73 5.00
N LEU A 172 4.64 23.74 4.06
CA LEU A 172 4.71 22.98 2.80
C LEU A 172 5.79 23.48 1.82
N LYS A 173 6.37 24.67 2.06
CA LYS A 173 7.55 25.12 1.30
C LYS A 173 8.80 24.31 1.60
N ASN A 174 8.89 23.73 2.80
CA ASN A 174 10.12 23.10 3.28
C ASN A 174 9.96 21.59 3.47
N ILE A 175 8.77 21.12 3.83
CA ILE A 175 8.54 19.73 4.19
C ILE A 175 7.47 19.14 3.26
N PRO A 176 7.84 18.22 2.35
CA PRO A 176 6.87 17.53 1.51
C PRO A 176 6.04 16.56 2.35
N VAL A 177 4.76 16.44 2.01
CA VAL A 177 3.82 15.53 2.66
C VAL A 177 3.04 14.72 1.63
N ASN A 178 2.49 13.59 2.07
CA ASN A 178 1.75 12.66 1.22
C ASN A 178 0.23 12.84 1.31
N LEU A 179 -0.27 13.52 2.34
CA LEU A 179 -1.69 13.83 2.53
C LEU A 179 -1.83 15.05 3.43
N ILE A 180 -2.84 15.88 3.13
CA ILE A 180 -3.26 16.98 4.00
C ILE A 180 -4.67 16.69 4.51
N LEU A 181 -4.83 16.67 5.83
CA LEU A 181 -6.14 16.74 6.50
C LEU A 181 -6.39 18.21 6.83
N LEU A 182 -7.36 18.80 6.15
CA LEU A 182 -7.58 20.24 6.17
C LEU A 182 -8.95 20.54 6.75
N ASP A 183 -9.00 21.31 7.83
CA ASP A 183 -10.27 21.81 8.31
C ASP A 183 -10.92 22.74 7.28
N TYR A 184 -12.23 22.61 7.15
CA TYR A 184 -13.01 23.39 6.22
C TYR A 184 -13.19 24.84 6.71
N GLU A 185 -13.48 25.01 8.01
CA GLU A 185 -13.80 26.31 8.61
C GLU A 185 -12.65 26.74 9.53
N MET A 186 -11.81 27.67 9.08
CA MET A 186 -10.72 28.22 9.89
C MET A 186 -10.74 29.76 9.82
N PRO A 187 -10.29 30.45 10.88
CA PRO A 187 -10.12 31.90 10.86
C PRO A 187 -9.00 32.34 9.92
N GLU A 188 -9.08 33.59 9.46
CA GLU A 188 -8.16 34.26 8.53
C GLU A 188 -8.12 33.67 7.12
N LEU A 189 -7.80 32.38 7.00
CA LEU A 189 -7.67 31.67 5.74
C LEU A 189 -8.39 30.32 5.84
N SER A 190 -9.55 30.23 5.19
CA SER A 190 -10.41 29.04 5.23
C SER A 190 -9.81 27.85 4.49
N GLY A 191 -10.31 26.64 4.79
CA GLY A 191 -9.87 25.42 4.11
C GLY A 191 -9.94 25.50 2.58
N PRO A 192 -11.06 25.96 1.98
CA PRO A 192 -11.15 26.14 0.53
C PRO A 192 -10.13 27.13 -0.05
N GLU A 193 -9.84 28.22 0.66
CA GLU A 193 -8.82 29.19 0.22
C GLU A 193 -7.41 28.59 0.27
N VAL A 194 -7.09 27.86 1.35
CA VAL A 194 -5.84 27.09 1.44
C VAL A 194 -5.76 26.10 0.28
N PHE A 195 -6.83 25.34 0.01
CA PHE A 195 -6.85 24.37 -1.08
C PHE A 195 -6.54 25.01 -2.44
N ASN A 196 -7.11 26.18 -2.74
CA ASN A 196 -6.81 26.91 -3.98
C ASN A 196 -5.34 27.29 -4.09
N LEU A 197 -4.78 27.88 -3.03
CA LEU A 197 -3.35 28.24 -2.98
C LEU A 197 -2.45 27.02 -3.18
N LEU A 198 -2.85 25.86 -2.65
CA LEU A 198 -2.12 24.61 -2.87
C LEU A 198 -2.15 24.16 -4.33
N ARG A 199 -3.27 24.35 -5.03
CA ARG A 199 -3.41 23.98 -6.46
C ARG A 199 -2.68 24.94 -7.40
N GLU A 200 -2.51 26.20 -7.01
CA GLU A 200 -1.76 27.19 -7.78
C GLU A 200 -0.24 26.98 -7.73
N ASN A 201 0.26 26.34 -6.67
CA ASN A 201 1.70 26.12 -6.49
C ASN A 201 2.15 24.75 -7.04
N ALA A 202 3.13 24.76 -7.95
CA ALA A 202 3.65 23.55 -8.61
C ALA A 202 4.17 22.46 -7.66
N LEU A 203 4.67 22.84 -6.47
CA LEU A 203 5.18 21.88 -5.48
C LEU A 203 4.08 21.19 -4.68
N THR A 204 2.91 21.84 -4.54
CA THR A 204 1.81 21.36 -3.69
C THR A 204 0.57 20.92 -4.47
N LYS A 205 0.49 21.26 -5.76
CA LYS A 205 -0.71 21.03 -6.58
C LYS A 205 -1.12 19.58 -6.75
N SER A 206 -0.20 18.64 -6.56
CA SER A 206 -0.48 17.20 -6.63
C SER A 206 -0.76 16.56 -5.27
N ILE A 207 -0.57 17.29 -4.17
CA ILE A 207 -0.77 16.74 -2.83
C ILE A 207 -2.27 16.47 -2.64
N PRO A 208 -2.67 15.25 -2.25
CA PRO A 208 -4.06 14.94 -1.98
C PRO A 208 -4.51 15.64 -0.70
N VAL A 209 -5.76 16.10 -0.70
CA VAL A 209 -6.36 16.80 0.44
C VAL A 209 -7.65 16.09 0.80
N MET A 210 -7.84 15.81 2.08
CA MET A 210 -9.13 15.42 2.65
C MET A 210 -9.62 16.53 3.57
N PHE A 211 -10.85 16.99 3.36
CA PHE A 211 -11.44 17.99 4.23
C PHE A 211 -11.99 17.34 5.50
N LEU A 212 -11.74 17.98 6.64
CA LEU A 212 -12.39 17.71 7.91
C LEU A 212 -13.51 18.74 8.09
N THR A 213 -14.72 18.32 8.43
CA THR A 213 -15.84 19.25 8.68
C THR A 213 -16.69 18.81 9.87
N ALA A 214 -17.16 19.77 10.66
CA ALA A 214 -18.13 19.54 11.72
C ALA A 214 -19.57 19.47 11.20
N LYS A 215 -19.84 20.00 10.00
CA LYS A 215 -21.20 20.15 9.45
C LYS A 215 -21.53 19.01 8.48
N GLN A 216 -22.73 18.44 8.64
CA GLN A 216 -23.35 17.52 7.68
C GLN A 216 -24.11 18.25 6.54
N ASP A 217 -24.01 19.58 6.47
CA ASP A 217 -24.90 20.34 5.61
C ASP A 217 -24.59 20.14 4.12
N SER A 218 -25.65 19.82 3.38
CA SER A 218 -25.61 19.49 1.96
C SER A 218 -25.13 20.65 1.09
N GLU A 219 -25.29 21.90 1.52
CA GLU A 219 -24.78 23.08 0.81
C GLU A 219 -23.27 23.24 0.94
N SER A 220 -22.71 23.09 2.15
CA SER A 220 -21.25 23.09 2.34
C SER A 220 -20.61 21.97 1.54
N VAL A 221 -21.22 20.78 1.51
CA VAL A 221 -20.75 19.65 0.67
C VAL A 221 -20.85 19.96 -0.83
N LYS A 222 -21.91 20.64 -1.30
CA LYS A 222 -22.08 21.02 -2.72
C LYS A 222 -21.10 22.10 -3.18
N THR A 223 -20.91 23.15 -2.39
CA THR A 223 -19.93 24.22 -2.69
C THR A 223 -18.51 23.68 -2.59
N ALA A 224 -18.28 22.76 -1.66
CA ALA A 224 -17.01 22.08 -1.55
C ALA A 224 -16.77 21.11 -2.73
N ALA A 225 -17.80 20.43 -3.26
CA ALA A 225 -17.67 19.52 -4.41
C ALA A 225 -17.19 20.18 -5.72
N ALA A 226 -17.19 21.52 -5.81
CA ALA A 226 -16.51 22.24 -6.88
C ALA A 226 -14.98 22.06 -6.80
N PHE A 227 -14.46 21.97 -5.58
CA PHE A 227 -13.13 21.46 -5.32
C PHE A 227 -13.19 19.93 -5.48
N LYS A 228 -12.19 19.34 -6.11
CA LYS A 228 -12.07 17.88 -6.23
C LYS A 228 -11.06 17.39 -5.18
N PRO A 229 -11.38 17.41 -3.86
CA PRO A 229 -10.52 16.77 -2.89
C PRO A 229 -10.63 15.25 -3.03
N GLU A 230 -9.75 14.56 -2.31
CA GLU A 230 -9.79 13.11 -2.24
C GLU A 230 -11.02 12.63 -1.46
N LYS A 231 -11.35 13.31 -0.35
CA LYS A 231 -12.49 12.94 0.49
C LYS A 231 -12.95 14.06 1.43
N TYR A 232 -14.19 13.95 1.89
CA TYR A 232 -14.74 14.70 3.02
C TYR A 232 -14.96 13.76 4.19
N LEU A 233 -14.45 14.14 5.36
CA LEU A 233 -14.58 13.39 6.60
C LEU A 233 -15.29 14.26 7.64
N LEU A 234 -16.31 13.68 8.28
CA LEU A 234 -16.95 14.34 9.42
C LEU A 234 -16.04 14.19 10.64
N LYS A 235 -15.78 15.30 11.34
CA LYS A 235 -15.00 15.33 12.58
C LYS A 235 -15.64 14.45 13.68
N SER A 236 -16.95 14.21 13.61
CA SER A 236 -17.72 13.35 14.52
C SER A 236 -17.62 11.86 14.22
N LEU A 237 -16.91 11.44 13.17
CA LEU A 237 -16.69 10.03 12.90
C LEU A 237 -15.87 9.37 14.02
N PRO A 238 -16.13 8.08 14.32
CA PRO A 238 -15.28 7.34 15.23
C PRO A 238 -13.81 7.36 14.79
N PRO A 239 -12.84 7.50 15.72
CA PRO A 239 -11.41 7.57 15.38
C PRO A 239 -10.92 6.40 14.52
N ASP A 240 -11.41 5.20 14.75
CA ASP A 240 -11.10 3.99 13.98
C ASP A 240 -11.61 4.06 12.53
N VAL A 241 -12.74 4.73 12.29
CA VAL A 241 -13.29 4.96 10.95
C VAL A 241 -12.44 5.99 10.17
N ILE A 242 -11.95 7.03 10.85
CA ILE A 242 -11.02 8.01 10.26
C ILE A 242 -9.72 7.32 9.88
N LEU A 243 -9.14 6.56 10.82
CA LEU A 243 -7.89 5.84 10.60
C LEU A 243 -8.02 4.83 9.44
N SER A 244 -9.05 3.98 9.45
CA SER A 244 -9.27 2.99 8.38
C SER A 244 -9.52 3.63 7.02
N THR A 245 -10.13 4.83 6.98
CA THR A 245 -10.30 5.59 5.74
C THR A 245 -8.96 6.05 5.16
N ILE A 246 -8.07 6.55 6.01
CA ILE A 246 -6.73 7.00 5.61
C ILE A 246 -5.88 5.79 5.19
N ASP A 247 -5.96 4.68 5.94
CA ASP A 247 -5.31 3.42 5.59
C ASP A 247 -5.77 2.93 4.21
N ALA A 248 -7.07 2.98 3.91
CA ALA A 248 -7.59 2.59 2.61
C ALA A 248 -7.09 3.50 1.48
N PHE A 249 -6.97 4.81 1.74
CA PHE A 249 -6.42 5.77 0.78
C PHE A 249 -4.98 5.43 0.40
N PHE A 250 -4.09 5.26 1.40
CA PHE A 250 -2.70 4.94 1.11
C PHE A 250 -2.52 3.54 0.52
N ASN A 251 -3.35 2.56 0.91
CA ASN A 251 -3.29 1.22 0.31
C ASN A 251 -3.74 1.20 -1.16
N LYS A 252 -4.71 2.03 -1.56
CA LYS A 252 -5.12 2.18 -2.97
C LYS A 252 -4.10 2.91 -3.82
N SER A 253 -3.30 3.80 -3.24
CA SER A 253 -2.23 4.50 -3.97
C SER A 253 -0.99 3.62 -4.19
N LEU A 254 -0.94 2.42 -3.59
CA LEU A 254 0.13 1.44 -3.70
C LEU A 254 -0.25 0.25 -4.62
N SER A 255 -1.47 0.28 -5.18
CA SER A 255 -2.06 -0.72 -6.08
C SER A 255 -2.43 -0.06 -7.40
#